data_AF-A0A821ZIV9-F1
#
_entry.id   AF-A0A821ZIV9-F1
#
_cell.length_a   1.000
_cell.length_b   1.000
_cell.length_c   1.000
_cell.angle_alpha   90.00
_cell.angle_beta   90.00
_cell.angle_gamma   90.00
#
_symmetry.space_group_name_H-M   'P 1'
#
loop_
_entity.id
_entity.type
_entity.pdbx_description
1 polymer ?
#
loop_
_entity_poly.entity_id
_entity_poly.type
_entity_poly.pdbx_seq_one_letter_code
_entity_poly.pdbx_strand_id
1 'polypeptide(L)'
;MAIWTVDQVGDWLKANSFEKYVEIFKNEDIDGIALFGLQDDDILKVLSSRDEDGTIRNPTMRTQRKFRTILEEYRKLVRQERKQRRRSSSSVNKELDININNHVKK
;
A
#
# COMPACT_ATOMS: atom_id res chain seq x y z
N MET A 1 0.52 11.18 3.60
CA MET A 1 0.35 9.80 3.06
C MET A 1 -1.12 9.49 3.30
N ALA A 2 -1.89 9.13 2.28
CA ALA A 2 -3.28 8.74 2.55
C ALA A 2 -3.21 7.45 3.39
N ILE A 3 -3.68 7.53 4.63
CA ILE A 3 -3.71 6.40 5.55
C ILE A 3 -4.91 5.57 5.09
N TRP A 4 -4.67 4.38 4.54
CA TRP A 4 -5.78 3.50 4.20
C TRP A 4 -6.41 2.98 5.49
N THR A 5 -7.73 3.07 5.59
CA THR A 5 -8.46 2.43 6.68
C THR A 5 -8.50 0.92 6.49
N VAL A 6 -8.86 0.19 7.54
CA VAL A 6 -9.07 -1.27 7.49
C VAL A 6 -10.09 -1.65 6.41
N ASP A 7 -11.14 -0.86 6.23
CA ASP A 7 -12.14 -1.10 5.17
C ASP A 7 -11.54 -0.97 3.77
N GLN A 8 -10.70 0.04 3.55
CA GLN A 8 -10.00 0.23 2.27
C GLN A 8 -9.00 -0.89 1.99
N VAL A 9 -8.34 -1.41 3.04
CA VAL A 9 -7.52 -2.63 2.95
C VAL A 9 -8.39 -3.83 2.56
N GLY A 10 -9.57 -3.97 3.17
CA GLY A 10 -10.53 -5.02 2.82
C GLY A 10 -10.96 -4.98 1.36
N ASP A 11 -11.26 -3.80 0.82
CA ASP A 11 -11.63 -3.66 -0.59
C ASP A 11 -10.44 -3.93 -1.53
N TRP A 12 -9.23 -3.54 -1.13
CA TRP A 12 -8.01 -3.89 -1.84
C TRP A 12 -7.78 -5.41 -1.88
N LEU A 13 -8.01 -6.12 -0.78
CA LEU A 13 -7.90 -7.58 -0.73
C LEU A 13 -8.88 -8.24 -1.70
N LYS A 14 -10.16 -7.82 -1.70
CA LYS A 14 -11.17 -8.32 -2.65
C LYS A 14 -10.76 -8.07 -4.09
N ALA A 15 -10.27 -6.87 -4.42
CA ALA A 15 -9.83 -6.53 -5.77
C ALA A 15 -8.67 -7.40 -6.28
N ASN A 16 -7.87 -7.99 -5.38
CA ASN A 16 -6.69 -8.81 -5.71
C ASN A 16 -6.91 -10.33 -5.54
N SER A 17 -8.17 -10.76 -5.39
CA SER A 17 -8.59 -12.16 -5.15
C SER A 17 -8.09 -12.73 -3.81
N PHE A 18 -8.11 -11.89 -2.78
CA PHE A 18 -7.78 -12.23 -1.39
C PHE A 18 -8.97 -12.01 -0.45
N GLU A 19 -10.20 -12.05 -0.98
CA GLU A 19 -11.45 -11.78 -0.24
C GLU A 19 -11.61 -12.63 1.03
N LYS A 20 -11.14 -13.88 1.01
CA LYS A 20 -11.19 -14.78 2.17
C LYS A 20 -10.31 -14.35 3.34
N TYR A 21 -9.36 -13.43 3.13
CA TYR A 21 -8.50 -12.90 4.18
C TYR A 21 -9.03 -11.58 4.75
N VAL A 22 -10.13 -11.03 4.20
CA VAL A 22 -10.68 -9.74 4.63
C VAL A 22 -11.09 -9.78 6.11
N GLU A 23 -11.75 -10.84 6.56
CA GLU A 23 -12.12 -10.98 7.97
C GLU A 23 -10.90 -11.04 8.88
N ILE A 24 -9.84 -11.76 8.48
CA ILE A 24 -8.61 -11.85 9.27
C ILE A 24 -7.98 -10.46 9.40
N PHE A 25 -7.84 -9.72 8.30
CA PHE A 25 -7.28 -8.37 8.31
C PHE A 25 -8.15 -7.38 9.11
N LYS A 26 -9.48 -7.57 9.12
CA LYS A 26 -10.38 -6.78 9.96
C LYS A 26 -10.24 -7.10 11.45
N ASN A 27 -10.17 -8.38 11.80
CA ASN A 27 -10.05 -8.82 13.19
C ASN A 27 -8.70 -8.45 13.81
N GLU A 28 -7.64 -8.44 13.00
CA GLU A 28 -6.29 -8.03 13.39
C GLU A 28 -6.05 -6.52 13.26
N ASP A 29 -7.09 -5.73 12.94
CA ASP A 29 -7.04 -4.26 12.78
C ASP A 29 -5.93 -3.78 11.82
N ILE A 30 -5.74 -4.50 10.71
CA ILE A 30 -4.66 -4.24 9.76
C ILE A 30 -5.07 -3.12 8.81
N ASP A 31 -4.63 -1.93 9.15
CA ASP A 31 -4.75 -0.73 8.33
C ASP A 31 -3.70 -0.69 7.20
N GLY A 32 -3.72 0.38 6.40
CA GLY A 32 -2.75 0.57 5.33
C GLY A 32 -1.30 0.61 5.81
N ILE A 33 -1.04 1.21 6.98
CA ILE A 33 0.32 1.34 7.50
C ILE A 33 0.85 -0.05 7.89
N ALA A 34 0.04 -0.83 8.59
CA ALA A 34 0.35 -2.20 8.96
C ALA A 34 0.53 -3.09 7.72
N LEU A 35 -0.40 -3.04 6.76
CA LEU A 35 -0.30 -3.75 5.48
C LEU A 35 1.02 -3.45 4.75
N PHE A 36 1.37 -2.16 4.62
CA PHE A 36 2.62 -1.77 3.97
C PHE A 36 3.87 -2.10 4.80
N GLY A 37 3.74 -2.38 6.09
CA GLY A 37 4.82 -2.80 6.99
C GLY A 37 5.12 -4.30 6.96
N LEU A 38 4.18 -5.15 6.52
CA LEU A 38 4.31 -6.61 6.58
C LEU A 38 5.59 -7.13 5.89
N GLN A 39 6.36 -7.94 6.61
CA GLN A 39 7.49 -8.70 6.07
C GLN A 39 7.08 -10.13 5.70
N ASP A 40 7.99 -10.89 5.09
CA ASP A 40 7.69 -12.25 4.62
C ASP A 40 7.15 -13.17 5.73
N ASP A 41 7.71 -13.05 6.94
CA ASP A 41 7.27 -13.81 8.12
C ASP A 41 5.89 -13.36 8.63
N ASP A 42 5.58 -12.07 8.52
CA ASP A 42 4.29 -11.52 8.92
C ASP A 42 3.20 -11.91 7.91
N ILE A 43 3.53 -11.91 6.62
CA ILE A 43 2.62 -12.38 5.55
C ILE A 43 2.27 -13.84 5.79
N LEU A 44 3.24 -14.68 6.18
CA LEU A 44 2.97 -16.08 6.48
C LEU A 44 1.99 -16.18 7.65
N LYS A 45 2.27 -15.50 8.77
CA LYS A 45 1.42 -15.55 9.97
C LYS A 45 0.00 -15.06 9.72
N VAL A 46 -0.14 -13.94 9.02
CA VAL A 46 -1.44 -13.29 8.84
C VAL A 46 -2.32 -14.00 7.82
N LEU A 47 -1.71 -14.71 6.87
CA LEU A 47 -2.42 -15.50 5.88
C LEU A 47 -2.67 -16.94 6.35
N SER A 48 -2.07 -17.35 7.47
CA SER A 48 -2.37 -18.63 8.09
C SER A 48 -3.76 -18.59 8.69
N SER A 49 -4.61 -19.53 8.28
CA SER A 49 -5.96 -19.68 8.82
C SER A 49 -5.97 -20.76 9.88
N ARG A 50 -6.80 -20.57 10.92
CA ARG A 50 -7.05 -21.60 11.91
C ARG A 50 -8.40 -22.27 11.61
N ASP A 51 -8.38 -23.58 11.44
CA ASP A 51 -9.57 -24.40 11.26
C ASP A 51 -10.32 -24.58 12.60
N GLU A 52 -11.57 -25.06 12.54
CA GLU A 52 -12.42 -25.31 13.72
C GLU A 52 -11.83 -26.34 14.70
N ASP A 53 -11.04 -27.29 14.20
CA ASP A 53 -10.32 -28.29 14.99
C ASP A 53 -9.03 -27.72 15.64
N GLY A 54 -8.75 -26.43 15.41
CA GLY A 54 -7.58 -25.74 15.91
C GLY A 54 -6.33 -25.92 15.03
N THR A 55 -6.41 -26.66 13.92
CA THR A 55 -5.30 -26.86 12.99
C THR A 55 -4.96 -25.55 12.28
N ILE A 56 -3.67 -25.19 12.25
CA ILE A 56 -3.17 -24.02 11.51
C ILE A 56 -2.85 -24.45 10.09
N ARG A 57 -3.57 -23.89 9.11
CA ARG A 57 -3.27 -24.05 7.68
C ARG A 57 -2.46 -22.87 7.19
N ASN A 58 -1.24 -23.16 6.77
CA ASN A 58 -0.42 -22.17 6.10
C ASN A 58 -0.90 -21.93 4.66
N PRO A 59 -0.79 -20.69 4.16
CA PRO A 59 -1.04 -20.41 2.76
C PRO A 59 -0.08 -21.22 1.87
N THR A 60 -0.55 -21.58 0.67
CA THR A 60 0.35 -22.21 -0.31
C THR A 60 1.47 -21.24 -0.70
N MET A 61 2.64 -21.76 -1.10
CA MET A 61 3.74 -20.92 -1.62
C MET A 61 3.28 -20.02 -2.79
N ARG A 62 2.37 -20.49 -3.65
CA ARG A 62 1.82 -19.69 -4.74
C ARG A 62 1.03 -18.50 -4.21
N THR A 63 0.20 -18.71 -3.19
CA THR A 63 -0.58 -17.66 -2.54
C THR A 63 0.32 -16.63 -1.89
N GLN A 64 1.30 -17.06 -1.10
CA GLN A 64 2.26 -16.17 -0.43
C GLN A 64 3.04 -15.34 -1.45
N ARG A 65 3.54 -15.97 -2.52
CA ARG A 65 4.28 -15.28 -3.58
C ARG A 65 3.41 -14.27 -4.33
N LYS A 66 2.16 -14.63 -4.66
CA LYS A 66 1.22 -13.71 -5.33
C LYS A 66 0.96 -12.49 -4.46
N PHE A 67 0.68 -12.70 -3.18
CA PHE A 67 0.42 -11.62 -2.22
C PHE A 67 1.61 -10.66 -2.13
N ARG A 68 2.81 -11.22 -1.97
CA ARG A 68 4.06 -10.45 -1.93
C ARG A 68 4.26 -9.60 -3.17
N THR A 69 4.15 -10.19 -4.36
CA THR A 69 4.34 -9.46 -5.61
C THR A 69 3.40 -8.25 -5.70
N ILE A 70 2.12 -8.46 -5.39
CA ILE A 70 1.12 -7.40 -5.45
C ILE A 70 1.44 -6.30 -4.42
N LEU A 71 1.78 -6.67 -3.18
CA LEU A 71 2.16 -5.71 -2.15
C LEU A 71 3.41 -4.90 -2.54
N GLU A 72 4.42 -5.53 -3.13
CA GLU A 72 5.62 -4.86 -3.62
C GLU A 72 5.34 -3.90 -4.78
N GLU A 73 4.48 -4.27 -5.72
CA GLU A 73 4.05 -3.39 -6.81
C GLU A 73 3.33 -2.15 -6.27
N TYR A 74 2.41 -2.31 -5.31
CA TYR A 74 1.77 -1.17 -4.65
C TYR A 74 2.77 -0.28 -3.90
N ARG A 75 3.75 -0.85 -3.18
CA ARG A 75 4.82 -0.07 -2.53
C ARG A 75 5.62 0.74 -3.55
N LYS A 76 5.91 0.18 -4.73
CA LYS A 76 6.60 0.91 -5.82
C LYS A 76 5.73 2.05 -6.36
N LEU A 77 4.44 1.80 -6.61
CA LEU A 77 3.51 2.83 -7.10
C LEU A 77 3.43 4.02 -6.14
N VAL A 78 3.26 3.78 -4.83
CA VAL A 78 3.21 4.86 -3.82
C VAL A 78 4.53 5.64 -3.77
N ARG A 79 5.68 4.98 -3.93
CA ARG A 79 6.99 5.65 -4.03
C ARG A 79 7.10 6.50 -5.30
N GLN A 80 6.58 6.03 -6.43
CA GLN A 80 6.59 6.75 -7.70
C GLN A 80 5.69 7.97 -7.67
N GLU A 81 4.47 7.86 -7.15
CA GLU A 81 3.56 9.00 -7.01
C GLU A 81 4.19 10.14 -6.19
N ARG A 82 4.89 9.80 -5.09
CA ARG A 82 5.64 10.80 -4.31
C ARG A 82 6.73 11.49 -5.12
N LYS A 83 7.48 10.72 -5.93
CA LYS A 83 8.55 11.26 -6.77
C LYS A 83 7.99 12.17 -7.86
N GLN A 84 6.86 11.80 -8.45
CA GLN A 84 6.16 12.62 -9.43
C GLN A 84 5.65 13.92 -8.79
N ARG A 85 4.97 13.84 -7.64
CA ARG A 85 4.52 15.04 -6.90
C ARG A 85 5.67 15.99 -6.60
N ARG A 86 6.83 15.49 -6.13
CA ARG A 86 8.00 16.34 -5.89
C ARG A 86 8.52 17.03 -7.16
N ARG A 87 8.52 16.32 -8.30
CA ARG A 87 8.93 16.89 -9.59
C ARG A 87 7.94 17.92 -10.10
N SER A 88 6.64 17.65 -10.04
CA SER A 88 5.59 18.60 -10.40
C SER A 88 5.59 19.84 -9.50
N SER A 89 5.82 19.66 -8.20
CA SER A 89 5.98 20.77 -7.24
C SER A 89 7.22 21.64 -7.52
N SER A 90 8.31 21.02 -7.99
CA SER A 90 9.54 21.75 -8.35
C SER A 90 9.43 22.52 -9.67
N SER A 91 8.58 22.07 -10.60
CA SER A 91 8.29 22.82 -11.84
C SER A 91 7.41 24.04 -11.57
N VAL A 92 6.41 23.93 -10.69
CA VAL A 92 5.53 25.06 -10.33
C VAL A 92 6.30 26.19 -9.62
N ASN A 93 7.29 25.87 -8.78
CA ASN A 93 8.11 26.90 -8.13
C ASN A 93 9.10 27.58 -9.10
N LYS A 94 9.54 26.92 -10.18
CA LYS A 94 10.40 27.55 -11.19
C LYS A 94 9.65 28.53 -12.11
N GLU A 95 8.35 28.35 -12.31
CA GLU A 95 7.51 29.29 -13.08
C GLU A 95 7.18 30.57 -12.30
N LEU A 96 7.12 30.51 -10.97
CA LEU A 96 6.89 31.69 -10.12
C LEU A 96 8.14 32.59 -9.98
N ASP A 97 9.35 32.01 -9.98
CA ASP A 97 10.59 32.80 -9.90
C ASP A 97 10.95 33.52 -11.22
N ILE A 98 10.46 33.04 -12.36
CA ILE A 98 10.69 33.70 -13.66
C ILE A 98 9.74 34.89 -13.84
N ASN A 99 8.57 34.89 -13.22
CA ASN A 99 7.54 35.90 -13.47
C ASN A 99 7.63 37.16 -12.57
N ILE A 100 8.50 37.17 -11.55
CA ILE A 100 8.69 38.34 -10.68
C ILE A 100 9.79 39.30 -11.21
N ASN A 101 10.68 38.83 -12.08
CA ASN A 101 11.81 39.65 -12.58
C ASN A 101 11.53 40.48 -13.84
N ASN A 102 10.30 40.47 -14.39
CA ASN A 102 9.93 41.21 -15.60
C ASN A 102 9.07 42.47 -15.36
N HIS A 103 9.05 43.01 -14.14
CA HIS A 103 8.29 44.23 -13.85
C HIS A 103 9.06 45.30 -13.06
N VAL A 104 10.36 45.49 -13.35
CA VAL A 104 11.06 46.73 -12.96
C VAL A 104 12.13 47.10 -14.00
N LYS A 105 11.72 47.65 -15.15
CA LYS A 105 12.47 48.67 -15.92
C LYS A 105 11.41 49.48 -16.69
N LYS A 106 10.96 50.59 -16.11
CA LYS A 106 11.35 51.98 -16.43
C LYS A 106 10.84 52.43 -17.78
#